data_AF-A0A435GPU6-F1
#
_entry.id   AF-A0A435GPU6-F1
#
_cell.length_a   1.000
_cell.length_b   1.000
_cell.length_c   1.000
_cell.angle_alpha   90.00
_cell.angle_beta   90.00
_cell.angle_gamma   90.00
#
_symmetry.space_group_name_H-M   'P 1'
#
loop_
_entity.id
_entity.type
_entity.pdbx_description
1 polymer ?
#
loop_
_entity_poly.entity_id
_entity_poly.type
_entity_poly.pdbx_seq_one_letter_code
_entity_poly.pdbx_strand_id
1 'polypeptide(L)'
;MRHNNFPAMATMAAVLMMSGCSTSGVDTTKTTAIQPAAKDTETSDLAQGKAQFRDANYGLAEKHFRKAVELKADNAEAWMGLAASYDELGRFDFADRAYGQLLKVAGRRPQIVNNMGYSQLLRGNRKKAKALLLEAKAGMADPTVVNANLALLNKG
;
A
#
# COMPACT_ATOMS: atom_id res chain seq x y z
N MET A 1 -40.02 -11.00 -83.89
CA MET A 1 -39.11 -9.94 -84.37
C MET A 1 -37.70 -10.27 -83.92
N ARG A 2 -36.74 -10.27 -84.88
CA ARG A 2 -35.26 -10.18 -84.77
C ARG A 2 -34.55 -11.23 -83.90
N HIS A 3 -33.95 -12.27 -84.51
CA HIS A 3 -32.58 -12.33 -85.06
C HIS A 3 -31.48 -11.88 -84.08
N ASN A 4 -30.61 -12.78 -83.64
CA ASN A 4 -29.32 -13.01 -84.33
C ASN A 4 -28.58 -14.27 -83.82
N ASN A 5 -27.99 -15.00 -84.76
CA ASN A 5 -27.05 -16.11 -84.58
C ASN A 5 -25.63 -15.58 -84.29
N PHE A 6 -24.76 -16.43 -83.71
CA PHE A 6 -23.47 -16.94 -84.26
C PHE A 6 -22.47 -17.37 -83.15
N PRO A 7 -21.47 -18.24 -83.44
CA PRO A 7 -21.30 -19.51 -82.74
C PRO A 7 -19.90 -19.68 -82.10
N ALA A 8 -19.60 -20.94 -81.76
CA ALA A 8 -18.30 -21.60 -81.80
C ALA A 8 -17.59 -21.86 -80.46
N MET A 9 -17.37 -23.18 -80.28
CA MET A 9 -16.14 -23.83 -79.77
C MET A 9 -15.68 -23.50 -78.35
N ALA A 10 -15.08 -24.40 -77.60
CA ALA A 10 -14.90 -25.83 -77.56
C ALA A 10 -13.96 -26.01 -76.36
N THR A 11 -14.15 -27.06 -75.55
CA THR A 11 -13.16 -27.59 -74.59
C THR A 11 -12.80 -26.67 -73.41
N MET A 12 -12.51 -27.12 -72.19
CA MET A 12 -12.03 -28.41 -71.74
C MET A 12 -12.35 -28.58 -70.25
N ALA A 13 -12.59 -29.84 -69.90
CA ALA A 13 -12.57 -30.49 -68.59
C ALA A 13 -12.28 -29.69 -67.31
N ALA A 14 -13.17 -29.89 -66.34
CA ALA A 14 -12.95 -29.69 -64.92
C ALA A 14 -11.87 -30.63 -64.36
N VAL A 15 -11.00 -30.11 -63.48
CA VAL A 15 -10.46 -30.86 -62.33
C VAL A 15 -10.25 -29.89 -61.15
N LEU A 16 -10.83 -30.25 -60.01
CA LEU A 16 -10.69 -29.60 -58.71
C LEU A 16 -9.23 -29.63 -58.21
N MET A 17 -8.74 -28.52 -57.69
CA MET A 17 -7.70 -28.50 -56.65
C MET A 17 -8.10 -27.50 -55.58
N MET A 18 -8.09 -27.97 -54.34
CA MET A 18 -8.67 -27.31 -53.18
C MET A 18 -7.97 -26.00 -52.82
N SER A 19 -8.81 -25.10 -52.33
CA SER A 19 -8.47 -23.85 -51.68
C SER A 19 -7.56 -24.06 -50.47
N GLY A 20 -6.48 -23.28 -50.40
CA GLY A 20 -5.66 -23.12 -49.20
C GLY A 20 -4.72 -21.93 -49.40
N CYS A 21 -5.23 -20.71 -49.16
CA CYS A 21 -4.43 -19.50 -49.22
C CYS A 21 -3.31 -19.54 -48.16
N SER A 22 -2.07 -19.62 -48.62
CA SER A 22 -0.90 -19.27 -47.83
C SER A 22 -0.90 -17.76 -47.61
N THR A 23 -1.29 -17.31 -46.43
CA THR A 23 -1.10 -15.92 -46.00
C THR A 23 0.30 -15.77 -45.44
N SER A 24 1.09 -14.99 -46.16
CA SER A 24 2.43 -14.52 -45.87
C SER A 24 2.58 -13.94 -44.46
N GLY A 25 3.78 -14.10 -43.90
CA GLY A 25 4.14 -13.65 -42.57
C GLY A 25 3.89 -12.16 -42.34
N VAL A 26 3.33 -11.87 -41.17
CA VAL A 26 3.36 -10.55 -40.56
C VAL A 26 4.34 -10.62 -39.40
N ASP A 27 5.54 -10.10 -39.63
CA ASP A 27 6.48 -9.75 -38.57
C ASP A 27 6.14 -8.35 -38.04
N THR A 28 6.46 -8.13 -36.76
CA THR A 28 6.50 -6.86 -36.03
C THR A 28 5.18 -6.24 -35.59
N THR A 29 4.59 -6.81 -34.53
CA THR A 29 4.33 -5.96 -33.36
C THR A 29 4.80 -6.70 -32.11
N LYS A 30 5.89 -6.19 -31.53
CA LYS A 30 6.23 -6.43 -30.13
C LYS A 30 4.98 -6.12 -29.32
N THR A 31 4.21 -7.13 -28.93
CA THR A 31 3.33 -6.99 -27.77
C THR A 31 4.29 -6.64 -26.66
N THR A 32 4.34 -5.37 -26.29
CA THR A 32 4.98 -4.91 -25.07
C THR A 32 4.27 -5.66 -23.97
N ALA A 33 4.85 -6.80 -23.60
CA ALA A 33 4.80 -7.29 -22.25
C ALA A 33 5.03 -6.05 -21.40
N ILE A 34 3.97 -5.57 -20.74
CA ILE A 34 4.17 -4.82 -19.52
C ILE A 34 4.71 -5.87 -18.57
N GLN A 35 6.01 -6.15 -18.70
CA GLN A 35 6.82 -6.51 -17.56
C GLN A 35 6.50 -5.41 -16.55
N PRO A 36 5.97 -5.76 -15.36
CA PRO A 36 6.07 -4.84 -14.24
C PRO A 36 7.54 -4.44 -14.25
N ALA A 37 7.82 -3.17 -14.50
CA ALA A 37 9.17 -2.66 -14.46
C ALA A 37 9.79 -3.27 -13.22
N ALA A 38 10.80 -4.12 -13.43
CA ALA A 38 11.49 -4.81 -12.36
C ALA A 38 11.74 -3.74 -11.30
N LYS A 39 11.12 -3.95 -10.15
CA LYS A 39 11.08 -3.00 -9.04
C LYS A 39 12.47 -3.07 -8.41
N ASP A 40 13.48 -2.68 -9.16
CA ASP A 40 14.88 -2.64 -8.76
C ASP A 40 15.12 -1.39 -7.93
N THR A 41 14.32 -1.30 -6.87
CA THR A 41 14.64 -0.68 -5.60
C THR A 41 13.70 -1.37 -4.61
N GLU A 42 14.01 -2.60 -4.21
CA GLU A 42 13.32 -3.33 -3.14
C GLU A 42 13.58 -2.65 -1.78
N THR A 43 13.19 -1.39 -1.64
CA THR A 43 13.00 -0.80 -0.33
C THR A 43 11.80 -1.51 0.29
N SER A 44 12.06 -2.21 1.40
CA SER A 44 11.02 -2.81 2.24
C SER A 44 9.89 -1.79 2.46
N ASP A 45 8.63 -2.23 2.37
CA ASP A 45 7.47 -1.39 2.64
C ASP A 45 7.58 -0.69 4.02
N LEU A 46 8.29 -1.28 4.99
CA LEU A 46 8.62 -0.60 6.24
C LEU A 46 9.43 0.68 6.04
N ALA A 47 10.48 0.63 5.21
CA ALA A 47 11.34 1.79 4.93
C ALA A 47 10.58 2.88 4.18
N GLN A 48 9.76 2.49 3.20
CA GLN A 48 8.89 3.43 2.48
C GLN A 48 7.85 4.06 3.41
N GLY A 49 7.21 3.28 4.28
CA GLY A 49 6.27 3.78 5.28
C GLY A 49 6.90 4.81 6.20
N LYS A 50 8.11 4.55 6.69
CA LYS A 50 8.88 5.51 7.50
C LYS A 50 9.22 6.78 6.75
N ALA A 51 9.59 6.68 5.47
CA ALA A 51 9.87 7.86 4.64
C ALA A 51 8.63 8.72 4.47
N GLN A 52 7.52 8.11 4.04
CA GLN A 52 6.25 8.81 3.85
C GLN A 52 5.72 9.43 5.14
N PHE A 53 5.92 8.77 6.29
CA PHE A 53 5.52 9.32 7.58
C PHE A 53 6.32 10.59 7.94
N ARG A 54 7.64 10.59 7.71
CA ARG A 54 8.49 11.78 7.94
C ARG A 54 8.08 12.95 7.05
N ASP A 55 7.63 12.66 5.83
CA ASP A 55 7.16 13.65 4.88
C ASP A 55 5.69 14.08 5.14
N ALA A 56 5.11 13.66 6.26
CA ALA A 56 3.70 13.88 6.64
C ALA A 56 2.65 13.35 5.64
N ASN A 57 3.07 12.47 4.73
CA ASN A 57 2.19 11.78 3.79
C ASN A 57 1.52 10.57 4.46
N TYR A 58 0.74 10.81 5.52
CA TYR A 58 0.25 9.77 6.42
C TYR A 58 -0.63 8.71 5.73
N GLY A 59 -1.36 9.09 4.66
CA GLY A 59 -2.12 8.14 3.85
C GLY A 59 -1.25 7.18 3.03
N LEU A 60 -0.08 7.63 2.57
CA LEU A 60 0.90 6.76 1.91
C LEU A 60 1.67 5.93 2.94
N ALA A 61 2.03 6.55 4.07
CA ALA A 61 2.66 5.85 5.19
C ALA A 61 1.81 4.66 5.66
N GLU A 62 0.50 4.89 5.87
CA GLU A 62 -0.48 3.84 6.22
C GLU A 62 -0.44 2.67 5.24
N LYS A 63 -0.50 2.93 3.94
CA LYS A 63 -0.50 1.88 2.91
C LYS A 63 0.76 1.03 2.98
N HIS A 64 1.91 1.65 3.18
CA HIS A 64 3.19 0.95 3.27
C HIS A 64 3.33 0.18 4.58
N PHE A 65 3.00 0.79 5.73
CA PHE A 65 3.01 0.06 7.00
C PHE A 65 2.03 -1.10 7.01
N ARG A 66 0.85 -0.95 6.38
CA ARG A 66 -0.13 -2.03 6.23
C ARG A 66 0.45 -3.21 5.45
N LYS A 67 1.08 -2.95 4.30
CA LYS A 67 1.80 -4.01 3.55
C LYS A 67 2.89 -4.67 4.38
N ALA A 68 3.64 -3.89 5.16
CA ALA A 68 4.69 -4.42 6.00
C ALA A 68 4.15 -5.38 7.09
N VAL A 69 2.99 -5.09 7.70
CA VAL A 69 2.36 -6.01 8.67
C VAL A 69 1.66 -7.21 8.02
N GLU A 70 1.17 -7.07 6.79
CA GLU A 70 0.65 -8.18 5.98
C GLU A 70 1.76 -9.19 5.63
N LEU A 71 2.97 -8.69 5.36
CA LEU A 71 4.15 -9.53 5.08
C LEU A 71 4.75 -10.15 6.35
N LYS A 72 4.81 -9.38 7.45
CA LYS A 72 5.37 -9.81 8.74
C LYS A 72 4.51 -9.31 9.89
N ALA A 73 3.57 -10.16 10.32
CA ALA A 73 2.61 -9.82 11.36
C ALA A 73 3.23 -9.62 12.75
N ASP A 74 4.47 -10.08 12.97
CA ASP A 74 5.24 -9.90 14.21
C ASP A 74 6.18 -8.68 14.15
N ASN A 75 6.10 -7.85 13.12
CA ASN A 75 6.91 -6.64 13.02
C ASN A 75 6.32 -5.50 13.87
N ALA A 76 6.84 -5.36 15.08
CA ALA A 76 6.44 -4.30 16.02
C ALA A 76 6.63 -2.87 15.46
N GLU A 77 7.70 -2.63 14.69
CA GLU A 77 7.95 -1.29 14.12
C GLU A 77 6.90 -0.94 13.07
N ALA A 78 6.51 -1.90 12.23
CA ALA A 78 5.46 -1.71 11.24
C ALA A 78 4.09 -1.45 11.90
N TRP A 79 3.74 -2.18 12.97
CA TRP A 79 2.53 -1.91 13.74
C TRP A 79 2.54 -0.54 14.41
N MET A 80 3.69 -0.11 14.94
CA MET A 80 3.85 1.24 15.52
C MET A 80 3.64 2.33 14.48
N GLY A 81 4.29 2.20 13.32
CA GLY A 81 4.11 3.13 12.21
C GLY A 81 2.67 3.17 11.69
N LEU A 82 2.00 2.02 11.62
CA LEU A 82 0.59 1.93 11.22
C LEU A 82 -0.34 2.65 12.22
N ALA A 83 -0.13 2.42 13.52
CA ALA A 83 -0.91 3.07 14.57
C ALA A 83 -0.72 4.60 14.54
N ALA A 84 0.53 5.06 14.46
CA ALA A 84 0.85 6.48 14.36
C ALA A 84 0.27 7.12 13.09
N SER A 85 0.31 6.42 11.95
CA SER A 85 -0.30 6.92 10.71
C SER A 85 -1.82 7.09 10.85
N TYR A 86 -2.50 6.16 11.53
CA TYR A 86 -3.92 6.29 11.80
C TYR A 86 -4.25 7.42 12.79
N ASP A 87 -3.39 7.65 13.79
CA ASP A 87 -3.52 8.78 14.71
C ASP A 87 -3.47 10.12 13.98
N GLU A 88 -2.48 10.31 13.11
CA GLU A 88 -2.31 11.54 12.32
C GLU A 88 -3.43 11.73 11.28
N LEU A 89 -4.05 10.64 10.82
CA LEU A 89 -5.23 10.68 9.96
C LEU A 89 -6.55 10.88 10.72
N GLY A 90 -6.53 10.95 12.06
CA GLY A 90 -7.73 11.01 12.89
C GLY A 90 -8.58 9.74 12.89
N ARG A 91 -8.07 8.63 12.34
CA ARG A 91 -8.74 7.32 12.26
C ARG A 91 -8.50 6.51 13.54
N PHE A 92 -8.93 7.08 14.66
CA PHE A 92 -8.58 6.62 16.00
C PHE A 92 -9.04 5.20 16.33
N ASP A 93 -10.13 4.73 15.74
CA ASP A 93 -10.61 3.36 15.88
C ASP A 93 -9.64 2.34 15.24
N PHE A 94 -9.03 2.69 14.10
CA PHE A 94 -7.97 1.89 13.48
C PHE A 94 -6.66 1.99 14.26
N ALA A 95 -6.33 3.17 14.79
CA ALA A 95 -5.17 3.35 15.66
C ALA A 95 -5.25 2.43 16.89
N ASP A 96 -6.40 2.37 17.57
CA ASP A 96 -6.60 1.49 18.73
C ASP A 96 -6.42 0.01 18.38
N ARG A 97 -6.92 -0.43 17.22
CA ARG A 97 -6.70 -1.81 16.73
C ARG A 97 -5.22 -2.09 16.47
N ALA A 98 -4.51 -1.17 15.82
CA ALA A 98 -3.09 -1.30 15.54
C ALA A 98 -2.24 -1.30 16.83
N TYR A 99 -2.52 -0.42 17.79
CA TYR A 99 -1.91 -0.47 19.12
C TYR A 99 -2.21 -1.79 19.85
N GLY A 100 -3.43 -2.32 19.71
CA GLY A 100 -3.79 -3.62 20.26
C GLY A 100 -2.92 -4.76 19.73
N GLN A 101 -2.63 -4.76 18.42
CA GLN A 101 -1.70 -5.74 17.83
C GLN A 101 -0.25 -5.49 18.28
N LEU A 102 0.18 -4.23 18.28
CA LEU A 102 1.52 -3.85 18.75
C LEU A 102 1.78 -4.33 20.19
N LEU A 103 0.81 -4.19 21.08
CA LEU A 103 0.91 -4.65 22.47
C LEU A 103 1.02 -6.18 22.57
N LYS A 104 0.36 -6.94 21.69
CA LYS A 104 0.50 -8.40 21.65
C LYS A 104 1.89 -8.84 21.22
N VAL A 105 2.47 -8.13 20.25
CA VAL A 105 3.76 -8.48 19.63
C VAL A 105 4.96 -8.00 20.46
N ALA A 106 4.91 -6.77 20.97
CA ALA A 106 6.06 -6.12 21.63
C ALA A 106 5.91 -5.98 23.16
N GLY A 107 4.72 -6.25 23.68
CA GLY A 107 4.36 -5.97 25.07
C GLY A 107 4.15 -4.48 25.33
N ARG A 108 3.79 -4.16 26.58
CA ARG A 108 3.49 -2.78 27.02
C ARG A 108 4.77 -2.03 27.40
N ARG A 109 5.58 -1.66 26.41
CA ARG A 109 6.83 -0.90 26.61
C ARG A 109 6.57 0.59 26.81
N PRO A 110 7.40 1.31 27.59
CA PRO A 110 7.21 2.74 27.84
C PRO A 110 7.09 3.61 26.57
N GLN A 111 7.86 3.30 25.53
CA GLN A 111 7.82 4.02 24.24
C GLN A 111 6.47 3.85 23.53
N ILE A 112 5.87 2.65 23.61
CA ILE A 112 4.54 2.36 23.07
C ILE A 112 3.48 3.12 23.87
N VAL A 113 3.58 3.08 25.19
CA VAL A 113 2.66 3.79 26.09
C VAL A 113 2.73 5.30 25.87
N ASN A 114 3.91 5.86 25.61
CA ASN A 114 4.06 7.27 25.23
C ASN A 114 3.26 7.60 23.95
N ASN A 115 3.37 6.78 22.90
CA ASN A 115 2.63 7.00 21.65
C ASN A 115 1.12 6.86 21.85
N MET A 116 0.67 5.90 22.66
CA MET A 116 -0.74 5.81 23.08
C MET A 116 -1.18 7.06 23.86
N GLY A 117 -0.32 7.62 24.70
CA GLY A 117 -0.57 8.87 25.41
C GLY A 117 -0.74 10.05 24.46
N TYR A 118 0.14 10.18 23.47
CA TYR A 118 0.03 11.17 22.40
C TYR A 118 -1.23 10.98 21.55
N SER A 119 -1.57 9.75 21.18
CA SER A 119 -2.84 9.42 20.51
C SER A 119 -4.05 9.96 21.27
N GLN A 120 -4.06 9.86 22.60
CA GLN A 120 -5.15 10.41 23.41
C GLN A 120 -5.14 11.95 23.48
N LEU A 121 -3.99 12.61 23.31
CA LEU A 121 -3.93 14.06 23.15
C LEU A 121 -4.62 14.51 21.87
N LEU A 122 -4.33 13.85 20.75
CA LEU A 122 -4.95 14.15 19.44
C LEU A 122 -6.48 14.01 19.49
N ARG A 123 -6.99 13.10 20.33
CA ARG A 123 -8.43 12.90 20.56
C ARG A 123 -9.05 13.91 21.54
N GLY A 124 -8.27 14.81 22.14
CA GLY A 124 -8.72 15.70 23.20
C GLY A 124 -8.95 15.02 24.55
N ASN A 125 -8.63 13.73 24.70
CA ASN A 125 -8.81 12.94 25.91
C ASN A 125 -7.70 13.23 26.94
N ARG A 126 -7.58 14.49 27.37
CA ARG A 126 -6.47 15.01 28.21
C ARG A 126 -6.23 14.19 29.48
N LYS A 127 -7.30 13.71 30.15
CA LYS A 127 -7.18 12.87 31.36
C LYS A 127 -6.47 11.55 31.07
N LYS A 128 -6.87 10.85 30.00
CA LYS A 128 -6.29 9.55 29.61
C LYS A 128 -4.87 9.72 29.06
N ALA A 129 -4.65 10.77 28.27
CA ALA A 129 -3.31 11.14 27.80
C ALA A 129 -2.34 11.35 28.97
N LYS A 130 -2.71 12.15 29.98
CA LYS A 130 -1.88 12.40 31.17
C LYS A 130 -1.52 11.10 31.89
N ALA A 131 -2.48 10.20 32.09
CA ALA A 131 -2.24 8.93 32.77
C ALA A 131 -1.20 8.08 32.03
N LEU A 132 -1.37 7.90 30.71
CA LEU A 132 -0.46 7.11 29.88
C LEU A 132 0.93 7.74 29.78
N LEU A 133 1.02 9.06 29.64
CA LEU A 133 2.30 9.76 29.58
C LEU A 133 3.07 9.66 30.90
N LEU A 134 2.38 9.75 32.05
CA LEU A 134 3.03 9.54 33.35
C LEU A 134 3.49 8.09 33.54
N GLU A 135 2.71 7.11 33.09
CA GLU A 135 3.10 5.71 33.07
C GLU A 135 4.36 5.50 32.21
N ALA A 136 4.38 6.03 30.98
CA ALA A 136 5.54 5.95 30.10
C ALA A 136 6.78 6.60 30.73
N LYS A 137 6.63 7.80 31.31
CA LYS A 137 7.72 8.53 31.96
C LYS A 137 8.39 7.72 33.07
N ALA A 138 7.63 6.97 33.86
CA ALA A 138 8.16 6.16 34.96
C ALA A 138 9.10 5.04 34.49
N GLY A 139 8.97 4.57 33.24
CA GLY A 139 9.78 3.48 32.68
C GLY A 139 10.89 3.92 31.71
N MET A 140 11.09 5.22 31.49
CA MET A 140 12.07 5.72 30.50
C MET A 140 13.31 6.32 31.18
N ALA A 141 14.49 5.93 30.70
CA ALA A 141 15.75 6.53 31.13
C ALA A 141 15.88 7.99 30.65
N ASP A 142 15.39 8.28 29.44
CA ASP A 142 15.28 9.63 28.89
C ASP A 142 13.79 9.95 28.59
N PRO A 143 13.11 10.73 29.44
CA PRO A 143 11.72 11.10 29.26
C PRO A 143 11.54 12.40 28.44
N THR A 144 12.55 12.88 27.72
CA THR A 144 12.48 14.17 26.99
C THR A 144 11.26 14.26 26.06
N VAL A 145 11.02 13.22 25.25
CA VAL A 145 9.85 13.14 24.36
C VAL A 145 8.53 13.13 25.15
N VAL A 146 8.48 12.38 26.26
CA VAL A 146 7.29 12.30 27.10
C VAL A 146 6.99 13.64 27.77
N ASN A 147 8.02 14.37 28.21
CA ASN A 147 7.88 15.69 28.80
C ASN A 147 7.36 16.70 27.77
N ALA A 148 7.81 16.63 26.52
CA ALA A 148 7.27 17.45 25.44
C ALA A 148 5.76 17.18 25.24
N ASN A 149 5.34 15.92 25.23
CA ASN A 149 3.94 15.54 25.14
C ASN A 149 3.12 16.01 26.36
N LEU A 150 3.66 15.88 27.58
CA LEU A 150 3.01 16.40 28.79
C LEU A 150 2.84 17.91 28.77
N ALA A 151 3.79 18.66 28.19
CA ALA A 151 3.69 20.11 28.07
C ALA A 151 2.52 20.56 27.17
N LEU A 152 2.14 19.74 26.17
CA LEU A 152 1.00 20.01 25.30
C LEU A 152 -0.34 20.04 26.06
N LEU A 153 -0.46 19.31 27.18
CA LEU A 153 -1.68 19.31 28.01
C LEU A 153 -2.02 20.67 28.62
N ASN A 154 -1.00 21.51 28.80
CA ASN A 154 -1.13 22.81 29.45
C ASN A 154 -1.40 23.94 28.45
N LYS A 155 -1.40 23.67 27.14
CA LYS A 155 -1.46 24.68 26.07
C LYS A 155 -2.88 25.02 25.57
N GLY A 156 -3.89 24.97 26.43
CA GLY A 156 -5.20 25.58 26.14
C GLY A 156 -6.30 25.00 26.98
#